data_AF-A0A8J7I234-F1
#
_entry.id   AF-A0A8J7I234-F1
#
_cell.length_a   1.000
_cell.length_b   1.000
_cell.length_c   1.000
_cell.angle_alpha   90.00
_cell.angle_beta   90.00
_cell.angle_gamma   90.00
#
_symmetry.space_group_name_H-M   'P 1'
#
loop_
_entity.id
_entity.type
_entity.pdbx_description
1 polymer ?
#
loop_
_entity_poly.entity_id
_entity_poly.type
_entity_poly.pdbx_seq_one_letter_code
_entity_poly.pdbx_strand_id
1 'polypeptide(L)' 'MPISSLDELPQTHVARRNLKNSILHRCLSCFRRGFLVIKAAVLKHLPLPQGSFFPEPWPTLTPQMNVFQITLSSA' A
#
# COMPACT_ATOMS: atom_id res chain seq x y z
N MET A 1 25.75 8.85 10.06
CA MET A 1 24.43 8.79 9.39
C MET A 1 23.63 7.69 10.08
N PRO A 2 22.35 7.89 10.44
CA PRO A 2 21.55 6.79 10.99
C PRO A 2 21.34 5.75 9.88
N ILE A 3 21.60 4.48 10.19
CA ILE A 3 21.42 3.38 9.26
C ILE A 3 19.97 2.91 9.41
N SER A 4 19.12 3.19 8.42
CA SER A 4 17.76 2.66 8.39
C SER A 4 17.84 1.17 8.04
N SER A 5 18.09 0.33 9.04
CA SER A 5 18.09 -1.14 8.90
C SER A 5 16.81 -1.73 9.48
N LEU A 6 16.31 -2.80 8.85
CA LEU A 6 15.20 -3.56 9.41
C LEU A 6 15.59 -4.24 10.73
N ASP A 7 16.89 -4.47 10.95
CA ASP A 7 17.44 -5.19 12.11
C ASP A 7 17.32 -4.45 13.43
N GLU A 8 17.20 -3.12 13.41
CA GLU A 8 16.95 -2.32 14.61
C GLU A 8 15.47 -2.28 15.02
N LEU A 9 14.56 -2.65 14.12
CA LEU A 9 13.13 -2.59 14.42
C LEU A 9 12.74 -3.74 15.35
N PRO A 10 11.78 -3.54 16.27
CA PRO A 10 11.29 -4.63 17.12
C PRO A 10 10.67 -5.75 16.27
N GLN A 11 10.70 -7.00 16.75
CA GLN A 11 10.16 -8.15 16.02
C GLN A 11 8.66 -8.01 15.67
N THR A 12 7.93 -7.22 16.45
CA THR A 12 6.51 -6.92 16.26
C THR A 12 6.25 -5.79 15.26
N HIS A 13 7.29 -5.13 14.74
CA HIS A 13 7.16 -3.98 13.87
C HIS A 13 6.52 -4.34 12.52
N VAL A 14 5.59 -3.51 12.03
CA VAL A 14 4.84 -3.75 10.79
C VAL A 14 5.75 -3.97 9.57
N ALA A 15 6.89 -3.27 9.50
CA ALA A 15 7.86 -3.43 8.40
C ALA A 15 8.59 -4.79 8.39
N ARG A 16 8.65 -5.50 9.53
CA ARG A 16 9.19 -6.88 9.60
C ARG A 16 8.12 -7.94 9.29
N ARG A 17 6.85 -7.56 9.19
CA ARG A 17 5.76 -8.50 8.94
C ARG A 17 5.87 -9.03 7.52
N ASN A 18 6.27 -10.29 7.38
CA ASN A 18 6.19 -11.01 6.11
C ASN A 18 4.71 -11.14 5.73
N LEU A 19 4.28 -10.35 4.73
CA LEU A 19 2.92 -10.36 4.20
C LEU A 19 2.69 -11.68 3.44
N LYS A 20 2.42 -12.78 4.17
CA LYS A 20 2.13 -14.11 3.59
C LYS A 20 0.88 -14.13 2.71
N ASN A 21 0.02 -13.12 2.85
CA ASN A 21 -1.15 -12.90 2.00
C ASN A 21 -0.86 -11.69 1.13
N SER A 22 -0.13 -11.90 0.03
CA SER A 22 0.10 -10.85 -0.97
C SER A 22 -1.25 -10.32 -1.41
N ILE A 23 -1.58 -9.09 -0.98
CA ILE A 23 -2.59 -8.29 -1.67
C ILE A 23 -2.16 -8.27 -3.13
N LEU A 24 -3.07 -8.49 -4.07
CA LEU A 24 -2.75 -8.43 -5.50
C LEU A 24 -2.18 -7.04 -5.78
N HIS A 25 -0.85 -6.95 -5.86
CA HIS A 25 -0.19 -5.70 -6.15
C HIS A 25 -0.62 -5.26 -7.54
N ARG A 26 -1.15 -4.05 -7.63
CA ARG A 26 -1.57 -3.50 -8.90
C ARG A 26 -0.34 -3.42 -9.81
N CYS A 27 -0.34 -4.19 -10.90
CA CYS A 27 0.78 -4.15 -11.86
C CYS A 27 0.96 -2.78 -12.51
N LEU A 28 -0.05 -1.90 -12.43
CA LEU A 28 -0.06 -0.57 -13.04
C LEU A 28 -0.52 0.48 -12.02
N SER A 29 0.13 1.63 -12.00
CA SER A 29 -0.37 2.80 -11.28
C SER A 29 -1.74 3.25 -11.83
N CYS A 30 -2.55 3.90 -10.99
CA CYS A 30 -3.83 4.46 -11.41
C CYS A 30 -3.69 5.42 -12.61
N PHE A 31 -2.61 6.21 -12.63
CA PHE A 31 -2.25 7.09 -13.75
C PHE A 31 -1.95 6.33 -15.04
N ARG A 32 -1.10 5.29 -14.97
CA ARG A 32 -0.73 4.50 -16.15
C ARG A 32 -1.95 3.79 -16.73
N ARG A 33 -2.84 3.28 -15.87
CA ARG A 33 -4.12 2.70 -16.28
C ARG A 33 -4.98 3.75 -17.00
N GLY A 34 -5.15 4.95 -16.43
CA GLY A 34 -5.93 6.03 -17.06
C GLY A 34 -5.41 6.41 -18.45
N PHE A 35 -4.09 6.54 -18.59
CA PHE A 35 -3.46 6.84 -19.87
C PHE A 35 -3.76 5.78 -20.95
N LEU A 36 -3.70 4.49 -20.59
CA LEU A 36 -4.03 3.40 -21.51
C LEU A 36 -5.50 3.43 -21.95
N VAL A 37 -6.41 3.73 -21.03
CA VAL A 37 -7.85 3.83 -21.35
C VAL A 37 -8.09 4.97 -22.33
N ILE A 38 -7.50 6.15 -22.09
CA ILE A 38 -7.63 7.31 -22.99
C ILE A 38 -7.06 6.97 -24.38
N LYS A 39 -5.87 6.39 -24.44
CA LYS A 39 -5.28 5.95 -25.72
C LYS A 39 -6.17 4.97 -26.47
N ALA A 40 -6.71 3.97 -25.77
CA ALA A 40 -7.58 2.99 -26.38
C ALA A 40 -8.89 3.61 -26.90
N ALA A 41 -9.45 4.59 -26.19
CA ALA A 41 -10.64 5.33 -26.64
C ALA A 41 -10.36 6.11 -27.93
N VAL A 42 -9.23 6.83 -27.99
CA VAL A 42 -8.81 7.57 -29.20
C VAL A 42 -8.61 6.63 -30.39
N LEU A 43 -7.87 5.53 -30.21
CA LEU A 43 -7.60 4.56 -31.28
C LEU A 43 -8.88 3.89 -31.82
N LYS A 44 -9.93 3.81 -30.99
CA LYS A 44 -11.22 3.20 -31.36
C LYS A 44 -12.28 4.22 -31.79
N HIS A 45 -11.92 5.51 -31.90
CA HIS A 45 -12.88 6.59 -32.16
C HIS A 45 -14.07 6.60 -31.19
N LEU A 46 -13.83 6.19 -29.93
CA LEU A 46 -14.81 6.23 -28.87
C LEU A 46 -14.79 7.60 -28.17
N PRO A 47 -15.91 8.02 -27.55
CA PRO A 47 -15.90 9.20 -26.69
C PRO A 47 -14.86 9.05 -25.58
N LEU A 48 -14.19 10.16 -25.25
CA LEU A 48 -13.20 10.16 -24.18
C LEU A 48 -13.89 9.88 -22.84
N PRO A 49 -13.32 8.99 -22.00
CA PRO A 49 -13.86 8.72 -20.68
C PRO A 49 -13.81 9.99 -19.83
N GLN A 50 -14.93 10.34 -19.21
CA GLN A 50 -15.00 11.39 -18.19
C GLN A 50 -15.01 10.73 -16.80
N GLY A 51 -14.25 11.28 -15.86
CA GLY A 51 -14.19 10.77 -14.50
C GLY A 51 -13.05 11.33 -13.67
N SER A 52 -12.96 10.87 -12.43
CA SER A 52 -12.02 11.35 -11.42
C SER A 52 -10.94 10.29 -11.13
N PHE A 53 -9.76 10.75 -10.73
CA PHE A 53 -8.71 9.86 -10.20
C PHE A 53 -9.02 9.54 -8.74
N PHE A 54 -9.31 8.27 -8.45
CA PHE A 54 -9.43 7.80 -7.08
C PHE A 54 -8.12 7.09 -6.69
N PRO A 55 -7.40 7.59 -5.66
CA PRO A 55 -6.26 6.87 -5.12
C PRO A 55 -6.75 5.54 -4.54
N GLU A 56 -5.84 4.57 -4.49
CA GLU A 56 -6.12 3.30 -3.85
C GLU A 56 -6.41 3.55 -2.37
N PRO A 57 -7.52 3.02 -1.82
CA PRO A 57 -7.83 3.21 -0.42
C PRO A 57 -6.72 2.59 0.42
N TRP A 58 -6.32 3.30 1.47
CA TRP A 58 -5.42 2.71 2.46
C TRP A 58 -6.06 1.44 3.01
N PRO A 59 -5.31 0.35 3.20
CA PRO A 59 -5.87 -0.88 3.75
C PRO A 59 -6.55 -0.58 5.09
N THR A 60 -7.86 -0.77 5.16
CA THR A 60 -8.68 -0.57 6.37
C THR A 60 -8.51 -1.70 7.38
N LEU A 61 -7.83 -2.78 6.98
CA LEU A 61 -7.38 -3.83 7.90
C LEU A 61 -6.35 -3.21 8.84
N THR A 62 -6.82 -2.73 9.99
CA THR A 62 -5.95 -2.49 11.13
C THR A 62 -5.30 -3.83 11.46
N PRO A 63 -3.96 -3.96 11.36
CA PRO A 63 -3.32 -5.16 11.86
C PRO A 63 -3.71 -5.28 13.32
N GLN A 64 -4.32 -6.41 13.71
CA GLN A 64 -4.60 -6.69 15.12
C GLN A 64 -3.26 -6.67 15.86
N MET A 65 -2.94 -5.54 16.47
CA MET A 65 -1.78 -5.36 17.31
C MET A 65 -2.13 -6.05 18.62
N ASN A 66 -1.57 -7.25 18.83
CA ASN A 66 -1.58 -7.84 20.15
C ASN A 66 -0.59 -7.03 21.00
N VAL A 67 -1.09 -5.96 21.62
CA VAL A 67 -0.29 -5.11 22.49
C VAL A 67 -0.05 -5.90 23.77
N PHE A 68 1.10 -6.58 23.85
CA PHE A 68 1.60 -7.04 25.13
C PHE A 68 1.92 -5.79 25.95
N GLN A 69 1.19 -5.58 27.04
CA GLN A 69 1.42 -4.47 27.96
C GLN A 69 2.89 -4.52 28.40
N ILE A 70 3.67 -3.51 28.00
CA ILE A 70 5.01 -3.33 28.52
C ILE A 70 4.82 -2.80 29.95
N THR A 71 4.86 -3.70 30.92
CA THR A 71 4.97 -3.33 32.34
C THR A 71 6.35 -2.70 32.53
N LEU A 72 6.40 -1.36 32.52
CA LEU A 72 7.57 -0.61 32.98
C LEU A 72 7.71 -0.84 34.49
N SER A 73 8.54 -1.81 34.86
CA SER A 73 9.03 -1.95 36.22
C SER A 73 10.08 -0.86 36.44
N SER A 74 9.70 0.23 37.11
CA SER A 74 10.67 1.15 37.72
C SER A 74 11.40 0.39 38.82
N ALA A 75 12.73 0.37 38.75
CA ALA A 75 13.58 0.06 39.89
C ALA A 75 13.62 1.25 40.86
#